data_AF-A0A7V5R5R6-F1
#
_entry.id   AF-A0A7V5R5R6-F1
#
_cell.length_a   1.000
_cell.length_b   1.000
_cell.length_c   1.000
_cell.angle_alpha   90.00
_cell.angle_beta   90.00
_cell.angle_gamma   90.00
#
_symmetry.space_group_name_H-M   'P 1'
#
loop_
_entity.id
_entity.type
_entity.pdbx_description
1 polymer ?
#
loop_
_entity_poly.entity_id
_entity_poly.type
_entity_poly.pdbx_seq_one_letter_code
_entity_poly.pdbx_strand_id
1 'polypeptide(L)'
;MKKNSLFLVLFSVLFSWVGALPGPVLAMVIDIPTIDADMLKYELYHGAPMVLANALSPIEFKDLTIRGSVNIPSSKVEGNPNLPEDKSTLLVFFCKGPG
;
A
#
# COMPACT_ATOMS: atom_id res chain seq x y z
N MET A 1 -31.20 15.13 50.08
CA MET A 1 -30.09 14.29 49.56
C MET A 1 -30.57 13.29 48.47
N LYS A 2 -31.30 13.74 47.43
CA LYS A 2 -31.80 12.86 46.33
C LYS A 2 -31.44 13.33 44.91
N LYS A 3 -30.84 14.52 44.76
CA LYS A 3 -30.56 15.14 43.45
C LYS A 3 -29.33 14.57 42.72
N ASN A 4 -28.34 14.01 43.44
CA ASN A 4 -27.14 13.45 42.82
C ASN A 4 -27.35 12.08 42.17
N SER A 5 -28.32 11.28 42.62
CA SER A 5 -28.57 9.94 42.07
C SER A 5 -29.23 10.00 40.68
N LEU A 6 -30.14 10.95 40.47
CA LEU A 6 -30.82 11.12 39.17
C LEU A 6 -29.85 11.55 38.05
N PHE A 7 -28.87 12.41 38.38
CA PHE A 7 -27.85 12.86 37.44
C PHE A 7 -26.87 11.75 37.04
N LEU A 8 -26.50 10.88 37.99
CA LEU A 8 -25.65 9.71 37.74
C LEU A 8 -26.33 8.68 36.82
N VAL A 9 -27.64 8.44 36.99
CA VAL A 9 -28.40 7.52 36.14
C VAL A 9 -28.57 8.08 34.72
N LEU A 10 -28.88 9.37 34.57
CA LEU A 10 -28.99 10.01 33.25
C LEU A 10 -27.65 9.98 32.48
N PHE A 11 -26.53 10.16 33.17
CA PHE A 11 -25.20 10.08 32.54
C PHE A 11 -24.85 8.65 32.10
N SER A 12 -25.25 7.63 32.87
CA SER A 12 -25.03 6.22 32.49
C SER A 12 -25.87 5.75 31.30
N VAL A 13 -27.09 6.26 31.14
CA VAL A 13 -27.96 5.89 30.01
C VAL A 13 -27.49 6.55 28.72
N LEU A 14 -26.95 7.77 28.79
CA LEU A 14 -26.36 8.48 27.66
C LEU A 14 -25.06 7.82 27.15
N PHE A 15 -24.26 7.23 28.04
CA PHE A 15 -23.01 6.56 27.65
C PHE A 15 -23.24 5.19 26.97
N SER A 16 -24.34 4.52 27.29
CA SER A 16 -24.70 3.22 26.68
C SER A 16 -25.27 3.31 25.26
N TRP A 17 -25.57 4.51 24.75
CA TRP A 17 -26.09 4.68 23.38
C TRP A 17 -25.06 5.10 22.33
N VAL A 18 -23.83 5.40 22.76
CA VAL A 18 -22.71 5.76 21.86
C VAL A 18 -21.92 4.52 21.39
N GLY A 19 -22.36 3.31 21.76
CA GLY A 19 -21.67 2.05 21.41
C GLY A 19 -22.20 1.33 20.15
N ALA A 20 -23.26 1.83 19.50
CA ALA A 20 -23.97 1.07 18.46
C ALA A 20 -24.16 1.82 17.13
N LEU A 21 -23.34 2.84 16.85
CA LEU A 21 -23.21 3.30 15.48
C LEU A 21 -22.20 2.40 14.78
N PRO A 22 -22.56 1.68 13.70
CA PRO A 22 -21.55 1.14 12.80
C PRO A 22 -20.72 2.34 12.37
N GLY A 23 -19.48 2.42 12.85
CA GLY A 23 -18.57 3.47 12.46
C GLY A 23 -18.53 3.53 10.93
N PRO A 24 -18.38 4.72 10.33
CA PRO A 24 -18.19 4.80 8.90
C PRO A 24 -17.03 3.85 8.58
N VAL A 25 -17.33 2.79 7.84
CA VAL A 25 -16.33 1.92 7.25
C VAL A 25 -15.58 2.85 6.32
N LEU A 26 -14.50 3.46 6.83
CA LEU A 26 -13.62 4.32 6.09
C LEU A 26 -13.12 3.44 4.95
N ALA A 27 -13.69 3.65 3.76
CA ALA A 27 -13.15 3.14 2.53
C ALA A 27 -11.74 3.75 2.42
N MET A 28 -10.75 2.98 2.86
CA MET A 28 -9.35 3.30 2.65
C MET A 28 -9.09 3.24 1.15
N VAL A 29 -9.17 4.40 0.49
CA VAL A 29 -8.55 4.59 -0.81
C VAL A 29 -7.05 4.41 -0.56
N ILE A 30 -6.50 3.27 -0.98
CA ILE A 30 -5.06 3.04 -0.92
C ILE A 30 -4.44 3.95 -1.97
N ASP A 31 -3.96 5.11 -1.54
CA ASP A 31 -3.09 5.96 -2.37
C ASP A 31 -1.73 5.25 -2.46
N ILE A 32 -1.48 4.59 -3.59
CA ILE A 32 -0.20 3.93 -3.84
C ILE A 32 0.76 5.01 -4.35
N PRO A 33 1.87 5.28 -3.66
CA PRO A 33 2.84 6.28 -4.09
C PRO A 33 3.35 5.96 -5.50
N THR A 34 3.47 7.01 -6.32
CA THR A 34 4.01 6.91 -7.67
C THR A 34 5.31 7.70 -7.77
N ILE A 35 6.17 7.27 -8.69
CA ILE A 35 7.45 7.91 -9.02
C ILE A 35 7.49 8.10 -10.53
N ASP A 36 7.84 9.30 -10.99
CA ASP A 36 7.99 9.57 -12.42
C ASP A 36 9.32 9.00 -12.96
N ALA A 37 9.45 8.97 -14.29
CA ALA A 37 10.60 8.34 -14.94
C ALA A 37 11.94 9.05 -14.66
N ASP A 38 11.93 10.38 -14.56
CA ASP A 38 13.16 11.15 -14.31
C ASP A 38 13.64 10.95 -12.88
N MET A 39 12.70 10.98 -11.92
CA MET A 39 13.00 10.69 -10.52
C MET A 39 13.42 9.23 -10.31
N LEU A 40 12.75 8.27 -10.94
CA LEU A 40 13.16 6.87 -10.90
C LEU A 40 14.57 6.69 -11.43
N LYS A 41 14.92 7.36 -12.53
CA LYS A 41 16.27 7.32 -13.08
C LYS A 41 17.28 7.88 -12.06
N TYR A 42 16.98 9.00 -11.40
CA TYR A 42 17.84 9.57 -10.38
C TYR A 42 18.08 8.59 -9.23
N GLU A 43 17.02 8.01 -8.67
CA GLU A 43 17.07 7.07 -7.56
C GLU A 43 17.80 5.76 -7.92
N LEU A 44 17.65 5.26 -9.15
CA LEU A 44 18.38 4.07 -9.61
C LEU A 44 19.91 4.25 -9.60
N TYR A 45 20.41 5.47 -9.79
CA TYR A 45 21.85 5.75 -9.86
C TYR A 45 22.43 6.36 -8.58
N HIS A 46 21.61 6.98 -7.73
CA HIS A 46 22.07 7.75 -6.57
C HIS A 46 21.31 7.44 -5.27
N GLY A 47 20.19 6.72 -5.36
CA GLY A 47 19.29 6.45 -4.26
C GLY A 47 19.70 5.28 -3.38
N ALA A 48 18.84 4.95 -2.42
CA ALA A 48 18.97 3.74 -1.62
C ALA A 48 18.72 2.49 -2.48
N PRO A 49 19.28 1.32 -2.10
CA PRO A 49 18.99 0.06 -2.77
C PRO A 49 17.48 -0.20 -2.88
N MET A 50 17.04 -0.65 -4.05
CA MET A 50 15.64 -0.95 -4.35
C MET A 50 15.51 -2.21 -5.20
N VAL A 51 14.31 -2.80 -5.19
CA VAL A 51 13.89 -3.80 -6.18
C VAL A 51 13.02 -3.09 -7.22
N LEU A 52 13.53 -3.01 -8.44
CA LEU A 52 12.77 -2.54 -9.59
C LEU A 52 12.07 -3.74 -10.25
N ALA A 53 10.77 -3.87 -10.03
CA ALA A 53 9.97 -5.00 -10.47
C ALA A 53 9.23 -4.69 -11.78
N ASN A 54 9.60 -5.41 -12.85
CA ASN A 54 8.92 -5.35 -14.13
C ASN A 54 7.70 -6.29 -14.13
N ALA A 55 6.51 -5.70 -14.22
CA ALA A 55 5.21 -6.37 -14.14
C ALA A 55 4.75 -7.08 -15.42
N LEU A 56 5.54 -6.99 -16.50
CA LEU A 56 5.22 -7.62 -17.79
C LEU A 56 5.30 -9.15 -17.73
N SER A 57 4.73 -9.80 -18.75
CA SER A 57 4.92 -11.25 -18.92
C SER A 57 6.41 -11.59 -19.11
N PRO A 58 6.84 -12.83 -18.83
CA PRO A 58 8.24 -13.23 -19.04
C PRO A 58 8.71 -13.07 -20.49
N ILE A 59 7.79 -13.19 -21.46
CA ILE A 59 8.08 -13.03 -22.89
C ILE A 59 8.39 -11.55 -23.18
N GLU A 60 7.52 -10.64 -22.74
CA GLU A 60 7.71 -9.20 -22.92
C GLU A 60 8.92 -8.67 -22.15
N PHE A 61 9.18 -9.19 -20.95
CA PHE A 61 10.33 -8.80 -20.12
C PHE A 61 11.67 -8.99 -20.86
N LYS A 62 11.78 -10.00 -21.73
CA LYS A 62 13.00 -10.26 -22.50
C LYS A 62 13.38 -9.06 -23.38
N ASP A 63 12.38 -8.39 -23.95
CA ASP A 63 12.58 -7.33 -24.94
C ASP A 63 12.33 -5.93 -24.37
N LEU A 64 11.52 -5.81 -23.30
CA LEU A 64 11.05 -4.56 -22.70
C LEU A 64 11.49 -4.45 -21.24
N THR A 65 12.79 -4.25 -21.00
CA THR A 65 13.37 -4.21 -19.66
C THR A 65 14.21 -2.96 -19.39
N ILE A 66 14.16 -2.49 -18.15
CA ILE A 66 15.11 -1.53 -17.60
C ILE A 66 16.26 -2.35 -16.98
N ARG A 67 17.51 -2.01 -17.30
CA ARG A 67 18.69 -2.70 -16.78
C ARG A 67 18.65 -2.74 -15.25
N GLY A 68 18.84 -3.93 -14.67
CA GLY A 68 18.80 -4.16 -13.22
C GLY A 68 17.41 -4.48 -12.67
N SER A 69 16.35 -4.39 -13.48
CA SER A 69 15.02 -4.85 -13.06
C SER A 69 14.91 -6.37 -13.03
N VAL A 70 14.02 -6.87 -12.18
CA VAL A 70 13.64 -8.28 -12.07
C VAL A 70 12.21 -8.47 -12.59
N ASN A 71 11.90 -9.64 -13.15
CA ASN A 71 10.56 -9.92 -13.64
C ASN A 71 9.65 -10.43 -12.50
N ILE A 72 8.57 -9.71 -12.23
CA ILE A 72 7.49 -10.11 -11.32
C ILE A 72 6.18 -9.86 -12.06
N PRO A 73 5.71 -10.81 -12.91
CA PRO A 73 4.49 -10.61 -13.68
C PRO A 73 3.33 -10.25 -12.76
N SER A 74 2.47 -9.31 -13.16
CA SER A 74 1.35 -8.84 -12.34
C SER A 74 0.40 -9.95 -11.88
N SER A 75 0.26 -11.02 -12.68
CA SER A 75 -0.53 -12.22 -12.34
C SER A 75 0.18 -13.23 -11.43
N LYS A 76 1.45 -12.99 -11.09
CA LYS A 76 2.32 -13.88 -10.31
C LYS A 76 3.11 -13.08 -9.26
N VAL A 77 2.47 -12.10 -8.62
CA VAL A 77 3.08 -11.34 -7.52
C VAL A 77 3.15 -12.21 -6.26
N GLU A 78 2.04 -12.86 -5.89
CA GLU A 78 2.00 -13.70 -4.69
C GLU A 78 2.99 -14.87 -4.80
N GLY A 79 3.85 -15.01 -3.79
CA GLY A 79 4.86 -16.07 -3.71
C GLY A 79 5.99 -15.96 -4.75
N ASN A 80 6.13 -14.83 -5.45
CA ASN A 80 7.21 -14.66 -6.41
C ASN A 80 8.58 -14.66 -5.70
N PRO A 81 9.55 -15.47 -6.14
CA PRO A 81 10.87 -15.54 -5.49
C PRO A 81 11.71 -14.27 -5.64
N ASN A 82 11.35 -13.36 -6.56
CA ASN A 82 12.04 -12.09 -6.73
C ASN A 82 11.52 -10.98 -5.81
N LEU A 83 10.49 -11.24 -4.99
CA LEU A 83 10.07 -10.30 -3.96
C LEU A 83 11.15 -10.20 -2.87
N PRO A 84 11.40 -9.00 -2.32
CA PRO A 84 12.34 -8.86 -1.23
C PRO A 84 11.82 -9.57 0.03
N GLU A 85 12.69 -10.32 0.71
CA GLU A 85 12.37 -10.92 2.01
C GLU A 85 12.17 -9.84 3.08
N ASP A 86 13.00 -8.78 3.03
CA ASP A 86 12.88 -7.61 3.89
C ASP A 86 11.78 -6.66 3.39
N LYS A 87 10.69 -6.56 4.15
CA LYS A 87 9.53 -5.71 3.86
C LYS A 87 9.81 -4.21 3.93
N SER A 88 10.97 -3.80 4.45
CA SER A 88 11.41 -2.41 4.42
C SER A 88 12.12 -2.02 3.12
N THR A 89 12.45 -3.00 2.26
CA THR A 89 13.06 -2.76 0.95
C THR A 89 12.11 -1.96 0.07
N LEU A 90 12.62 -0.87 -0.53
CA LEU A 90 11.86 -0.12 -1.52
C LEU A 90 11.58 -1.01 -2.73
N LEU A 91 10.30 -1.24 -2.99
CA LEU A 91 9.80 -2.04 -4.12
C LEU A 91 9.05 -1.14 -5.08
N VAL A 92 9.56 -0.98 -6.29
CA VAL A 92 8.94 -0.15 -7.33
C VAL A 92 8.48 -1.04 -8.46
N PHE A 93 7.18 -1.07 -8.72
CA PHE A 93 6.61 -1.76 -9.88
C PHE A 93 6.54 -0.83 -11.08
N PHE A 94 6.86 -1.36 -12.26
CA PHE A 94 6.60 -0.69 -13.53
C PHE A 94 6.08 -1.68 -14.57
N CYS A 95 5.39 -1.17 -15.57
CA CYS A 95 4.95 -1.91 -16.76
C CYS A 95 5.25 -1.09 -18.02
N LYS A 96 4.72 -1.50 -19.18
CA LYS A 96 4.82 -0.73 -20.42
C LYS A 96 4.02 0.59 -20.39
N GLY A 97 3.08 0.72 -19.45
CA GLY A 97 2.10 1.81 -19.42
C GLY A 97 0.94 1.58 -20.41
N PRO A 98 -0.05 2.49 -20.43
CA PRO A 98 -1.09 2.52 -21.45
C PRO A 98 -0.43 2.98 -22.75
N GLY A 99 -0.14 2.03 -23.64
CA GLY A 99 0.28 2.31 -25.02
C GLY A 99 -0.87 2.81 -25.87
#